data_AF-A0A7J0G377-F1
#
_entry.id   AF-A0A7J0G377-F1
#
_cell.length_a   1.000
_cell.length_b   1.000
_cell.length_c   1.000
_cell.angle_alpha   90.00
_cell.angle_beta   90.00
_cell.angle_gamma   90.00
#
_symmetry.space_group_name_H-M   'P 1'
#
loop_
_entity.id
_entity.type
_entity.pdbx_description
1 polymer ?
#
loop_
_entity_poly.entity_id
_entity_poly.type
_entity_poly.pdbx_seq_one_letter_code
_entity_poly.pdbx_strand_id
1 'polypeptide(L)'
;MEFIITAVSLLFLFGNVVEVHAGNFDVTKYGAKDGANADISQALMSAWKEACQSTSPSTVVVPKGTYLLNEVIIEGPCKAPIGIRVEGTLKAPADPSQFKGDGWLTLNHIDQFTLDGAGTFDGQGATAWARNDCGNNPQCHKSPMNLRFNFITNAVVRDITSLDSKNFHVNVLGCKNLSFQHFTVTAAETSINTDGIHIGRSDGINITDTNIKTGDDCVSIGDGSRNINIQRVNCGPGHGISVGSLGRYPNEEPVVGITVRNCTLTNTMNGVRVKTWPASPAPGTASEMHFEDIIMNNVGNPILIDQEYCPYNQCTLKVPSLVKISNVSFNNIRGTSSSQLAVKLVCSKSTPCQNVEVGDIDLTYSGPGGPATTLCSNIKPTFTGKQNPPTCVNSAQSS
;
A
#
# COMPACT_ATOMS: atom_id res chain seq x y z
N MET A 1 -72.20 -31.52 -18.11
CA MET A 1 -70.73 -31.51 -17.96
C MET A 1 -70.24 -30.25 -18.64
N GLU A 2 -70.25 -29.13 -17.92
CA GLU A 2 -69.77 -27.83 -18.41
C GLU A 2 -68.46 -27.52 -17.67
N PHE A 3 -67.39 -27.37 -18.44
CA PHE A 3 -66.08 -26.99 -17.93
C PHE A 3 -66.00 -25.45 -17.88
N ILE A 4 -65.85 -24.91 -16.67
CA ILE A 4 -65.51 -23.50 -16.47
C ILE A 4 -63.99 -23.37 -16.68
N ILE A 5 -63.58 -22.70 -17.74
CA ILE A 5 -62.19 -22.33 -18.00
C ILE A 5 -61.94 -20.94 -17.41
N THR A 6 -61.25 -20.89 -16.28
CA THR A 6 -60.78 -19.64 -15.67
C THR A 6 -59.52 -19.19 -16.39
N ALA A 7 -59.59 -18.11 -17.18
CA ALA A 7 -58.43 -17.51 -17.81
C ALA A 7 -57.61 -16.71 -16.78
N VAL A 8 -56.42 -17.19 -16.44
CA VAL A 8 -55.44 -16.44 -15.64
C VAL A 8 -54.58 -15.61 -16.60
N SER A 9 -54.81 -14.31 -16.64
CA SER A 9 -53.95 -13.37 -17.35
C SER A 9 -52.65 -13.18 -16.58
N LEU A 10 -51.55 -13.78 -17.08
CA LEU A 10 -50.19 -13.49 -16.62
C LEU A 10 -49.78 -12.10 -17.15
N LEU A 11 -49.78 -11.08 -16.29
CA LEU A 11 -49.17 -9.79 -16.60
C LEU A 11 -47.64 -9.97 -16.60
N PHE A 12 -47.03 -10.08 -17.78
CA PHE A 12 -45.58 -9.95 -17.92
C PHE A 12 -45.21 -8.47 -17.73
N LEU A 13 -44.73 -8.12 -16.54
CA LEU A 13 -43.99 -6.90 -16.32
C LEU A 13 -42.69 -6.99 -17.12
N PHE A 14 -42.69 -6.42 -18.32
CA PHE A 14 -41.45 -6.08 -19.01
C PHE A 14 -40.74 -5.02 -18.18
N GLY A 15 -39.88 -5.47 -17.27
CA GLY A 15 -38.87 -4.59 -16.68
C GLY A 15 -38.02 -4.09 -17.83
N ASN A 16 -38.15 -2.81 -18.17
CA ASN A 16 -37.15 -2.13 -18.99
C ASN A 16 -35.84 -2.21 -18.21
N VAL A 17 -35.01 -3.18 -18.54
CA VAL A 17 -33.59 -3.10 -18.23
C VAL A 17 -33.10 -1.94 -19.08
N VAL A 18 -33.05 -0.75 -18.48
CA VAL A 18 -32.31 0.35 -19.07
C VAL A 18 -30.86 -0.11 -19.03
N GLU A 19 -30.36 -0.65 -20.15
CA GLU A 19 -28.93 -0.65 -20.41
C GLU A 19 -28.50 0.82 -20.44
N VAL A 20 -28.10 1.32 -19.27
CA VAL A 20 -27.40 2.59 -19.15
C VAL A 20 -26.09 2.38 -19.89
N HIS A 21 -26.05 2.77 -21.16
CA HIS A 21 -24.81 2.82 -21.91
C HIS A 21 -23.87 3.76 -21.15
N ALA A 22 -22.88 3.19 -20.48
CA ALA A 22 -21.79 3.96 -19.91
C ALA A 22 -21.16 4.76 -21.06
N GLY A 23 -21.06 6.08 -20.90
CA GLY A 23 -20.44 6.91 -21.91
C GLY A 23 -18.96 6.53 -22.03
N ASN A 24 -18.54 6.01 -23.19
CA ASN A 24 -17.15 5.67 -23.45
C ASN A 24 -16.43 6.85 -24.12
N PHE A 25 -15.47 7.43 -23.40
CA PHE A 25 -14.65 8.56 -23.80
C PHE A 25 -13.27 8.05 -24.22
N ASP A 26 -13.18 7.53 -25.44
CA ASP A 26 -11.93 7.02 -26.01
C ASP A 26 -10.98 8.17 -26.35
N VAL A 27 -9.79 8.17 -25.72
CA VAL A 27 -8.76 9.21 -25.87
C VAL A 27 -8.31 9.44 -27.32
N THR A 28 -8.46 8.45 -28.21
CA THR A 28 -8.13 8.61 -29.64
C THR A 28 -9.05 9.61 -30.35
N LYS A 29 -10.31 9.73 -29.88
CA LYS A 29 -11.26 10.75 -30.35
C LYS A 29 -10.89 12.15 -29.87
N TYR A 30 -10.00 12.25 -28.88
CA TYR A 30 -9.43 13.48 -28.35
C TYR A 30 -8.02 13.74 -28.87
N GLY A 31 -7.58 13.01 -29.90
CA GLY A 31 -6.31 13.23 -30.59
C GLY A 31 -5.13 12.42 -30.05
N ALA A 32 -5.34 11.48 -29.13
CA ALA A 32 -4.30 10.54 -28.73
C ALA A 32 -3.87 9.69 -29.92
N LYS A 33 -2.57 9.50 -30.07
CA LYS A 33 -1.96 8.65 -31.09
C LYS A 33 -1.09 7.61 -30.41
N ASP A 34 -1.12 6.39 -30.92
CA ASP A 34 -0.18 5.35 -30.49
C ASP A 34 1.25 5.74 -30.90
N GLY A 35 2.21 5.43 -30.03
CA GLY A 35 3.63 5.69 -30.21
C GLY A 35 4.28 6.21 -28.93
N ALA A 36 5.44 5.65 -28.58
CA ALA A 36 6.16 5.97 -27.34
C ALA A 36 6.60 7.45 -27.18
N ASN A 37 6.49 8.27 -28.23
CA ASN A 37 6.77 9.71 -28.20
C ASN A 37 5.52 10.58 -28.41
N ALA A 38 4.34 9.96 -28.61
CA ALA A 38 3.08 10.67 -28.78
C ALA A 38 2.48 10.97 -27.40
N ASP A 39 2.50 12.26 -27.03
CA ASP A 39 1.96 12.72 -25.75
C ASP A 39 0.43 12.62 -25.71
N ILE A 40 -0.09 11.78 -24.82
CA ILE A 40 -1.52 11.56 -24.58
C ILE A 40 -2.12 12.54 -23.56
N SER A 41 -1.32 13.31 -22.84
CA SER A 41 -1.75 14.05 -21.64
C SER A 41 -2.95 14.96 -21.90
N GLN A 42 -2.92 15.74 -22.98
CA GLN A 42 -4.03 16.65 -23.33
C GLN A 42 -5.30 15.90 -23.75
N ALA A 43 -5.14 14.78 -24.47
CA ALA A 43 -6.27 13.95 -24.89
C ALA A 43 -6.93 13.27 -23.69
N LEU A 44 -6.13 12.73 -22.76
CA LEU A 44 -6.61 12.14 -21.50
C LEU A 44 -7.36 13.17 -20.64
N MET A 45 -6.78 14.35 -20.42
CA MET A 45 -7.41 15.41 -19.63
C MET A 45 -8.70 15.93 -20.27
N SER A 46 -8.74 16.03 -21.61
CA SER A 46 -9.94 16.46 -22.33
C SER A 46 -11.05 15.43 -22.24
N ALA A 47 -10.73 14.15 -22.47
CA ALA A 47 -11.67 13.04 -22.32
C ALA A 47 -12.22 12.96 -20.89
N TRP A 48 -11.34 13.09 -19.89
CA TRP A 48 -11.73 13.12 -18.48
C TRP A 48 -12.69 14.28 -18.17
N LYS A 49 -12.35 15.50 -18.61
CA LYS A 49 -13.17 16.69 -18.35
C LYS A 49 -14.59 16.51 -18.90
N GLU A 50 -14.74 15.93 -20.08
CA GLU A 50 -16.05 15.68 -20.66
C GLU A 50 -16.78 14.54 -19.94
N ALA A 51 -16.10 13.41 -19.69
CA ALA A 51 -16.65 12.27 -18.97
C ALA A 51 -17.15 12.65 -17.57
N CYS A 52 -16.37 13.45 -16.84
CA CYS A 52 -16.68 13.90 -15.48
C CYS A 52 -17.93 14.81 -15.42
N GLN A 53 -18.34 15.41 -16.56
CA GLN A 53 -19.57 16.19 -16.68
C GLN A 53 -20.79 15.35 -17.09
N SER A 54 -20.61 14.07 -17.39
CA SER A 54 -21.70 13.13 -17.67
C SER A 54 -22.60 12.96 -16.43
N THR A 55 -23.91 13.02 -16.63
CA THR A 55 -24.90 12.72 -15.58
C THR A 55 -25.21 11.23 -15.45
N SER A 56 -24.61 10.41 -16.30
CA SER A 56 -24.67 8.94 -16.27
C SER A 56 -23.26 8.38 -16.07
N PRO A 57 -23.12 7.13 -15.57
CA PRO A 57 -21.82 6.48 -15.46
C PRO A 57 -20.99 6.60 -16.74
N SER A 58 -19.69 6.87 -16.61
CA SER A 58 -18.80 7.08 -17.75
C SER A 58 -17.45 6.39 -17.57
N THR A 59 -16.74 6.17 -18.68
CA THR A 59 -15.41 5.58 -18.66
C THR A 59 -14.53 6.26 -19.71
N VAL A 60 -13.39 6.79 -19.28
CA VAL A 60 -12.31 7.22 -20.18
C VAL A 60 -11.51 5.99 -20.57
N VAL A 61 -11.33 5.76 -21.88
CA VAL A 61 -10.64 4.56 -22.39
C VAL A 61 -9.31 4.97 -23.01
N VAL A 62 -8.23 4.39 -22.51
CA VAL A 62 -6.90 4.37 -23.14
C VAL A 62 -6.74 3.00 -23.80
N PRO A 63 -6.89 2.89 -25.13
CA PRO A 63 -6.85 1.60 -25.81
C PRO A 63 -5.44 1.01 -25.80
N LYS A 64 -5.32 -0.21 -26.33
CA LYS A 64 -4.01 -0.86 -26.53
C LYS A 64 -3.09 0.01 -27.38
N GLY A 65 -1.84 0.12 -26.94
CA GLY A 65 -0.81 0.95 -27.55
C GLY A 65 0.26 1.30 -26.52
N THR A 66 1.26 2.07 -26.92
CA THR A 66 2.21 2.70 -26.00
C THR A 66 2.11 4.20 -26.15
N TYR A 67 1.88 4.91 -25.06
CA TYR A 67 1.65 6.35 -25.08
C TYR A 67 2.60 7.04 -24.11
N LEU A 68 3.21 8.15 -24.54
CA LEU A 68 3.89 9.04 -23.61
C LEU A 68 2.82 9.76 -22.79
N LEU A 69 2.92 9.73 -21.48
CA LEU A 69 2.07 10.51 -20.58
C LEU A 69 2.99 11.40 -19.73
N ASN A 70 2.88 12.70 -19.90
CA ASN A 70 3.52 13.68 -19.03
C ASN A 70 2.77 13.75 -17.68
N GLU A 71 3.28 14.54 -16.74
CA GLU A 71 2.60 14.81 -15.47
C GLU A 71 1.15 15.28 -15.71
N VAL A 72 0.19 14.59 -15.09
CA VAL A 72 -1.23 14.91 -15.18
C VAL A 72 -1.89 14.88 -13.81
N ILE A 73 -2.76 15.87 -13.61
CA ILE A 73 -3.61 15.98 -12.42
C ILE A 73 -5.06 15.88 -12.91
N ILE A 74 -5.78 14.92 -12.34
CA ILE A 74 -7.16 14.60 -12.62
C ILE A 74 -7.99 14.97 -11.40
N GLU A 75 -8.97 15.87 -11.61
CA GLU A 75 -9.78 16.45 -10.55
C GLU A 75 -11.24 15.99 -10.65
N GLY A 76 -11.84 15.74 -9.49
CA GLY A 76 -13.29 15.76 -9.29
C GLY A 76 -13.77 17.10 -8.70
N PRO A 77 -15.00 17.15 -8.15
CA PRO A 77 -16.00 16.09 -8.15
C PRO A 77 -16.60 15.88 -9.55
N CYS A 78 -16.96 14.63 -9.86
CA CYS A 78 -17.70 14.27 -11.07
C CYS A 78 -19.20 14.10 -10.79
N LYS A 79 -20.03 14.29 -11.81
CA LYS A 79 -21.50 14.29 -11.67
C LYS A 79 -22.11 12.90 -11.49
N ALA A 80 -21.38 11.85 -11.85
CA ALA A 80 -21.80 10.45 -11.80
C ALA A 80 -20.56 9.54 -11.62
N PRO A 81 -20.74 8.23 -11.33
CA PRO A 81 -19.64 7.28 -11.29
C PRO A 81 -18.76 7.33 -12.54
N ILE A 82 -17.46 7.24 -12.38
CA ILE A 82 -16.52 7.41 -13.47
C ILE A 82 -15.36 6.42 -13.36
N GLY A 83 -14.82 6.01 -14.50
CA GLY A 83 -13.61 5.19 -14.52
C GLY A 83 -12.59 5.61 -15.57
N ILE A 84 -11.39 5.09 -15.42
CA ILE A 84 -10.35 5.06 -16.45
C ILE A 84 -10.08 3.59 -16.75
N ARG A 85 -10.28 3.18 -18.00
CA ARG A 85 -9.86 1.88 -18.51
C ARG A 85 -8.58 2.04 -19.29
N VAL A 86 -7.48 1.49 -18.79
CA VAL A 86 -6.17 1.49 -19.46
C VAL A 86 -5.88 0.10 -19.97
N GLU A 87 -5.87 -0.08 -21.28
CA GLU A 87 -5.54 -1.35 -21.96
C GLU A 87 -4.12 -1.36 -22.54
N GLY A 88 -3.50 -0.20 -22.66
CA GLY A 88 -2.15 -0.01 -23.18
C GLY A 88 -1.09 0.20 -22.10
N THR A 89 0.09 0.63 -22.54
CA THR A 89 1.19 1.07 -21.69
C THR A 89 1.27 2.59 -21.73
N LEU A 90 1.04 3.22 -20.57
CA LEU A 90 1.37 4.62 -20.34
C LEU A 90 2.84 4.67 -19.90
N LYS A 91 3.63 5.52 -20.54
CA LYS A 91 5.06 5.64 -20.30
C LYS A 91 5.39 7.05 -19.82
N ALA A 92 6.06 7.15 -18.68
CA ALA A 92 6.50 8.42 -18.11
C ALA A 92 7.75 8.95 -18.83
N PRO A 93 7.96 10.28 -18.87
CA PRO A 93 9.28 10.85 -19.16
C PRO A 93 10.36 10.25 -18.26
N ALA A 94 11.48 9.80 -18.83
CA ALA A 94 12.53 9.12 -18.06
C ALA A 94 13.31 10.06 -17.12
N ASP A 95 13.44 11.34 -17.49
CA ASP A 95 14.16 12.31 -16.67
C ASP A 95 13.25 12.85 -15.54
N PRO A 96 13.59 12.62 -14.25
CA PRO A 96 12.81 13.13 -13.12
C PRO A 96 12.66 14.65 -13.11
N SER A 97 13.58 15.41 -13.72
CA SER A 97 13.50 16.88 -13.78
C SER A 97 12.36 17.43 -14.63
N GLN A 98 11.70 16.57 -15.42
CA GLN A 98 10.51 16.94 -16.20
C GLN A 98 9.24 17.03 -15.35
N PHE A 99 9.30 16.58 -14.10
CA PHE A 99 8.19 16.62 -13.15
C PHE A 99 8.33 17.83 -12.23
N LYS A 100 7.21 18.49 -11.96
CA LYS A 100 7.12 19.62 -11.04
C LYS A 100 6.58 19.18 -9.69
N GLY A 101 5.65 18.23 -9.71
CA GLY A 101 5.03 17.64 -8.54
C GLY A 101 5.72 16.37 -8.07
N ASP A 102 5.20 15.82 -6.99
CA ASP A 102 5.59 14.53 -6.42
C ASP A 102 4.75 13.35 -6.95
N GLY A 103 3.89 13.57 -7.95
CA GLY A 103 3.07 12.53 -8.57
C GLY A 103 3.04 12.65 -10.09
N TRP A 104 3.07 11.52 -10.80
CA TRP A 104 2.97 11.45 -12.25
C TRP A 104 1.51 11.48 -12.72
N LEU A 105 0.69 10.53 -12.25
CA LEU A 105 -0.77 10.59 -12.36
C LEU A 105 -1.37 10.82 -10.97
N THR A 106 -1.88 12.02 -10.76
CA THR A 106 -2.55 12.41 -9.51
C THR A 106 -4.05 12.47 -9.72
N LEU A 107 -4.81 11.77 -8.87
CA LEU A 107 -6.27 11.79 -8.84
C LEU A 107 -6.73 12.42 -7.53
N ASN A 108 -7.57 13.44 -7.62
CA ASN A 108 -8.00 14.27 -6.50
C ASN A 108 -9.53 14.34 -6.40
N HIS A 109 -10.08 14.12 -5.20
CA HIS A 109 -11.47 14.43 -4.85
C HIS A 109 -12.55 13.77 -5.75
N ILE A 110 -12.36 12.49 -6.07
CA ILE A 110 -13.29 11.70 -6.90
C ILE A 110 -14.07 10.72 -6.01
N ASP A 111 -15.38 10.62 -6.24
CA ASP A 111 -16.25 9.60 -5.64
C ASP A 111 -16.66 8.56 -6.69
N GLN A 112 -16.85 7.30 -6.28
CA GLN A 112 -17.34 6.21 -7.15
C GLN A 112 -16.45 6.00 -8.38
N PHE A 113 -15.16 5.79 -8.11
CA PHE A 113 -14.10 5.69 -9.13
C PHE A 113 -13.68 4.25 -9.44
N THR A 114 -13.41 3.93 -10.72
CA THR A 114 -12.78 2.65 -11.12
C THR A 114 -11.57 2.87 -12.01
N LEU A 115 -10.43 2.27 -11.68
CA LEU A 115 -9.27 2.15 -12.57
C LEU A 115 -9.07 0.66 -12.92
N ASP A 116 -9.23 0.30 -14.19
CA ASP A 116 -9.08 -1.07 -14.68
C ASP A 116 -8.44 -1.17 -16.08
N GLY A 117 -8.32 -2.39 -16.63
CA GLY A 117 -8.04 -2.60 -18.05
C GLY A 117 -6.79 -3.43 -18.40
N ALA A 118 -6.08 -4.00 -17.43
CA ALA A 118 -4.84 -4.78 -17.65
C ALA A 118 -3.64 -3.97 -18.19
N GLY A 119 -3.75 -2.64 -18.19
CA GLY A 119 -2.71 -1.73 -18.65
C GLY A 119 -1.54 -1.56 -17.69
N THR A 120 -0.49 -0.94 -18.21
CA THR A 120 0.78 -0.70 -17.47
C THR A 120 1.08 0.78 -17.34
N PHE A 121 1.43 1.21 -16.14
CA PHE A 121 2.02 2.52 -15.83
C PHE A 121 3.53 2.34 -15.67
N ASP A 122 4.29 2.55 -16.75
CA ASP A 122 5.74 2.47 -16.78
C ASP A 122 6.38 3.81 -16.38
N GLY A 123 6.90 3.84 -15.15
CA GLY A 123 7.49 5.02 -14.52
C GLY A 123 8.91 5.33 -14.98
N GLN A 124 9.61 4.45 -15.71
CA GLN A 124 11.00 4.67 -16.18
C GLN A 124 11.95 5.12 -15.05
N GLY A 125 11.91 4.42 -13.91
CA GLY A 125 12.53 4.82 -12.65
C GLY A 125 14.06 4.83 -12.58
N ALA A 126 14.75 4.09 -13.45
CA ALA A 126 16.20 3.86 -13.34
C ALA A 126 17.06 5.11 -13.18
N THR A 127 16.76 6.17 -13.95
CA THR A 127 17.48 7.45 -13.87
C THR A 127 17.28 8.13 -12.51
N ALA A 128 16.09 8.05 -11.93
CA ALA A 128 15.79 8.64 -10.63
C ALA A 128 16.51 7.88 -9.50
N TRP A 129 16.51 6.55 -9.53
CA TRP A 129 17.20 5.73 -8.53
C TRP A 129 18.71 5.99 -8.51
N ALA A 130 19.32 6.09 -9.70
CA ALA A 130 20.75 6.37 -9.83
C ALA A 130 21.16 7.78 -9.36
N ARG A 131 20.22 8.72 -9.30
CA ARG A 131 20.45 10.12 -8.90
C ARG A 131 19.93 10.45 -7.50
N ASN A 132 19.32 9.51 -6.78
CA ASN A 132 18.72 9.77 -5.48
C ASN A 132 19.80 9.97 -4.41
N ASP A 133 19.88 11.18 -3.86
CA ASP A 133 20.79 11.58 -2.79
C ASP A 133 20.05 11.99 -1.49
N CYS A 134 18.73 11.74 -1.40
CA CYS A 134 17.87 12.20 -0.31
C CYS A 134 18.25 11.66 1.07
N GLY A 135 19.02 10.58 1.15
CA GLY A 135 19.55 10.08 2.42
C GLY A 135 20.59 11.01 3.05
N ASN A 136 21.31 11.80 2.24
CA ASN A 136 22.44 12.64 2.67
C ASN A 136 22.24 14.12 2.34
N ASN A 137 21.33 14.45 1.43
CA ASN A 137 21.06 15.81 0.99
C ASN A 137 19.67 16.28 1.46
N PRO A 138 19.58 17.21 2.43
CA PRO A 138 18.29 17.75 2.88
C PRO A 138 17.57 18.59 1.83
N GLN A 139 18.24 18.97 0.74
CA GLN A 139 17.69 19.71 -0.41
C GLN A 139 17.48 18.82 -1.64
N CYS A 140 17.46 17.49 -1.45
CA CYS A 140 17.25 16.58 -2.56
C CYS A 140 15.92 16.87 -3.29
N HIS A 141 15.91 16.64 -4.60
CA HIS A 141 14.69 16.77 -5.39
C HIS A 141 13.82 15.51 -5.21
N LYS A 142 12.56 15.70 -4.81
CA LYS A 142 11.61 14.59 -4.67
C LYS A 142 11.25 14.06 -6.05
N SER A 143 11.43 12.76 -6.24
CA SER A 143 11.01 12.09 -7.48
C SER A 143 9.50 11.80 -7.46
N PRO A 144 8.83 11.84 -8.61
CA PRO A 144 7.38 11.62 -8.67
C PRO A 144 7.03 10.16 -8.42
N MET A 145 5.91 9.96 -7.73
CA MET A 145 5.25 8.67 -7.54
C MET A 145 4.41 8.33 -8.78
N ASN A 146 4.24 7.05 -9.13
CA ASN A 146 3.47 6.72 -10.34
C ASN A 146 1.99 7.12 -10.20
N LEU A 147 1.33 6.64 -9.15
CA LEU A 147 -0.09 6.86 -8.91
C LEU A 147 -0.31 7.54 -7.56
N ARG A 148 -1.03 8.66 -7.57
CA ARG A 148 -1.43 9.37 -6.36
C ARG A 148 -2.95 9.43 -6.27
N PHE A 149 -3.51 8.91 -5.19
CA PHE A 149 -4.93 8.99 -4.87
C PHE A 149 -5.09 9.89 -3.65
N ASN A 150 -5.63 11.09 -3.85
CA ASN A 150 -5.87 12.03 -2.77
C ASN A 150 -7.39 12.24 -2.60
N PHE A 151 -7.88 11.96 -1.39
CA PHE A 151 -9.28 12.20 -1.00
C PHE A 151 -10.29 11.51 -1.92
N ILE A 152 -9.97 10.30 -2.36
CA ILE A 152 -10.84 9.47 -3.18
C ILE A 152 -11.80 8.68 -2.28
N THR A 153 -13.07 8.64 -2.64
CA THR A 153 -14.09 7.88 -1.91
C THR A 153 -14.73 6.81 -2.79
N ASN A 154 -14.99 5.62 -2.23
CA ASN A 154 -15.68 4.51 -2.90
C ASN A 154 -15.04 4.14 -4.24
N ALA A 155 -13.85 3.55 -4.20
CA ALA A 155 -13.07 3.30 -5.39
C ALA A 155 -12.48 1.89 -5.49
N VAL A 156 -12.25 1.46 -6.73
CA VAL A 156 -11.60 0.18 -7.04
C VAL A 156 -10.50 0.40 -8.07
N VAL A 157 -9.30 -0.09 -7.75
CA VAL A 157 -8.18 -0.24 -8.68
C VAL A 157 -7.97 -1.73 -8.88
N ARG A 158 -8.11 -2.22 -10.11
CA ARG A 158 -7.99 -3.65 -10.38
C ARG A 158 -7.26 -3.97 -11.66
N ASP A 159 -6.53 -5.08 -11.67
CA ASP A 159 -5.86 -5.61 -12.85
C ASP A 159 -4.97 -4.53 -13.52
N ILE A 160 -4.19 -3.79 -12.73
CA ILE A 160 -3.24 -2.78 -13.23
C ILE A 160 -1.83 -3.15 -12.82
N THR A 161 -0.88 -2.88 -13.72
CA THR A 161 0.56 -2.96 -13.42
C THR A 161 1.14 -1.56 -13.23
N SER A 162 1.83 -1.33 -12.11
CA SER A 162 2.75 -0.20 -11.94
C SER A 162 4.20 -0.71 -12.02
N LEU A 163 4.90 -0.27 -13.06
CA LEU A 163 6.25 -0.69 -13.39
C LEU A 163 7.25 0.45 -13.13
N ASP A 164 8.38 0.12 -12.52
CA ASP A 164 9.57 0.95 -12.36
C ASP A 164 9.27 2.40 -11.97
N SER A 165 8.59 2.62 -10.84
CA SER A 165 8.32 3.98 -10.38
C SER A 165 9.60 4.70 -9.94
N LYS A 166 9.66 6.02 -10.14
CA LYS A 166 10.81 6.85 -9.72
C LYS A 166 10.88 7.02 -8.20
N ASN A 167 9.74 6.85 -7.52
CA ASN A 167 9.59 6.87 -6.06
C ASN A 167 8.50 5.83 -5.71
N PHE A 168 7.64 6.09 -4.71
CA PHE A 168 6.53 5.18 -4.41
C PHE A 168 5.71 4.88 -5.67
N HIS A 169 5.33 3.61 -5.83
CA HIS A 169 4.43 3.23 -6.91
C HIS A 169 3.04 3.82 -6.70
N VAL A 170 2.54 3.76 -5.47
CA VAL A 170 1.22 4.26 -5.11
C VAL A 170 1.27 5.04 -3.79
N ASN A 171 0.67 6.22 -3.77
CA ASN A 171 0.36 6.96 -2.55
C ASN A 171 -1.15 7.17 -2.40
N VAL A 172 -1.70 6.66 -1.30
CA VAL A 172 -3.11 6.75 -0.91
C VAL A 172 -3.22 7.69 0.29
N LEU A 173 -3.76 8.88 0.07
CA LEU A 173 -3.85 9.93 1.08
C LEU A 173 -5.30 10.37 1.26
N GLY A 174 -5.81 10.37 2.49
CA GLY A 174 -7.16 10.91 2.76
C GLY A 174 -8.30 10.10 2.15
N CYS A 175 -8.05 8.87 1.68
CA CYS A 175 -9.03 8.09 0.92
C CYS A 175 -9.98 7.33 1.84
N LYS A 176 -11.18 7.00 1.33
CA LYS A 176 -12.17 6.19 2.03
C LYS A 176 -12.75 5.10 1.14
N ASN A 177 -12.83 3.86 1.64
CA ASN A 177 -13.40 2.74 0.89
C ASN A 177 -12.72 2.54 -0.48
N LEU A 178 -11.39 2.41 -0.49
CA LEU A 178 -10.60 2.17 -1.70
C LEU A 178 -10.04 0.74 -1.68
N SER A 179 -10.23 0.00 -2.78
CA SER A 179 -9.74 -1.37 -2.92
C SER A 179 -8.73 -1.52 -4.05
N PHE A 180 -7.64 -2.24 -3.80
CA PHE A 180 -6.70 -2.74 -4.80
C PHE A 180 -6.89 -4.26 -4.96
N GLN A 181 -7.13 -4.72 -6.18
CA GLN A 181 -7.42 -6.13 -6.50
C GLN A 181 -6.58 -6.58 -7.69
N HIS A 182 -5.86 -7.72 -7.59
CA HIS A 182 -4.98 -8.18 -8.68
C HIS A 182 -3.99 -7.12 -9.16
N PHE A 183 -3.62 -6.19 -8.28
CA PHE A 183 -2.67 -5.15 -8.60
C PHE A 183 -1.26 -5.75 -8.68
N THR A 184 -0.43 -5.23 -9.58
CA THR A 184 0.95 -5.68 -9.73
C THR A 184 1.89 -4.49 -9.62
N VAL A 185 2.86 -4.58 -8.72
CA VAL A 185 3.98 -3.64 -8.61
C VAL A 185 5.25 -4.38 -8.96
N THR A 186 6.05 -3.83 -9.86
CA THR A 186 7.37 -4.36 -10.21
C THR A 186 8.38 -3.23 -10.31
N ALA A 187 9.44 -3.32 -9.52
CA ALA A 187 10.68 -2.57 -9.65
C ALA A 187 11.87 -3.42 -9.18
N ALA A 188 13.08 -2.98 -9.50
CA ALA A 188 14.31 -3.65 -9.06
C ALA A 188 14.45 -3.62 -7.52
N GLU A 189 15.06 -4.65 -6.92
CA GLU A 189 15.37 -4.68 -5.47
C GLU A 189 16.25 -3.48 -5.04
N THR A 190 17.07 -2.96 -5.96
CA THR A 190 17.95 -1.81 -5.71
C THR A 190 17.27 -0.46 -5.97
N SER A 191 15.98 -0.44 -6.28
CA SER A 191 15.24 0.80 -6.51
C SER A 191 14.95 1.51 -5.19
N ILE A 192 15.51 2.72 -5.02
CA ILE A 192 15.52 3.41 -3.73
C ILE A 192 14.19 4.14 -3.52
N ASN A 193 13.57 3.94 -2.35
CA ASN A 193 12.31 4.57 -1.93
C ASN A 193 11.13 4.30 -2.88
N THR A 194 11.00 3.07 -3.36
CA THR A 194 9.94 2.65 -4.30
C THR A 194 8.81 1.91 -3.61
N ASP A 195 8.36 2.35 -2.44
CA ASP A 195 7.26 1.71 -1.71
C ASP A 195 6.11 1.28 -2.64
N GLY A 196 5.59 0.07 -2.46
CA GLY A 196 4.55 -0.47 -3.33
C GLY A 196 3.25 0.31 -3.20
N ILE A 197 2.63 0.23 -2.01
CA ILE A 197 1.45 1.02 -1.67
C ILE A 197 1.68 1.71 -0.33
N HIS A 198 1.85 3.03 -0.37
CA HIS A 198 1.91 3.88 0.80
C HIS A 198 0.51 4.42 1.15
N ILE A 199 0.09 4.27 2.40
CA ILE A 199 -1.25 4.68 2.88
C ILE A 199 -1.08 5.67 4.03
N GLY A 200 -1.72 6.84 3.94
CA GLY A 200 -1.79 7.81 5.01
C GLY A 200 -3.20 8.39 5.17
N ARG A 201 -3.62 8.63 6.40
CA ARG A 201 -4.89 9.31 6.75
C ARG A 201 -6.10 8.78 6.01
N SER A 202 -6.16 7.47 5.81
CA SER A 202 -7.18 6.82 4.97
C SER A 202 -7.95 5.78 5.78
N ASP A 203 -9.21 5.55 5.42
CA ASP A 203 -10.13 4.68 6.18
C ASP A 203 -10.81 3.63 5.28
N GLY A 204 -10.72 2.36 5.64
CA GLY A 204 -11.36 1.29 4.88
C GLY A 204 -10.63 0.97 3.57
N ILE A 205 -9.31 0.76 3.67
CA ILE A 205 -8.47 0.40 2.52
C ILE A 205 -8.30 -1.11 2.46
N ASN A 206 -8.60 -1.70 1.31
CA ASN A 206 -8.44 -3.14 1.08
C ASN A 206 -7.39 -3.39 0.00
N ILE A 207 -6.41 -4.24 0.28
CA ILE A 207 -5.41 -4.70 -0.69
C ILE A 207 -5.50 -6.22 -0.75
N THR A 208 -5.98 -6.74 -1.87
CA THR A 208 -6.22 -8.19 -2.03
C THR A 208 -5.59 -8.75 -3.30
N ASP A 209 -5.11 -10.00 -3.21
CA ASP A 209 -4.68 -10.80 -4.36
C ASP A 209 -3.62 -10.09 -5.22
N THR A 210 -2.67 -9.42 -4.56
CA THR A 210 -1.77 -8.44 -5.18
C THR A 210 -0.32 -8.92 -5.10
N ASN A 211 0.48 -8.62 -6.13
CA ASN A 211 1.91 -8.99 -6.20
C ASN A 211 2.77 -7.73 -6.20
N ILE A 212 3.71 -7.62 -5.28
CA ILE A 212 4.53 -6.41 -5.11
C ILE A 212 6.00 -6.78 -5.00
N LYS A 213 6.80 -6.23 -5.92
CA LYS A 213 8.26 -6.30 -5.95
C LYS A 213 8.82 -4.89 -6.04
N THR A 214 9.68 -4.55 -5.10
CA THR A 214 10.20 -3.19 -4.92
C THR A 214 11.58 -3.23 -4.25
N GLY A 215 12.25 -2.08 -4.11
CA GLY A 215 13.41 -1.91 -3.23
C GLY A 215 13.09 -1.31 -1.87
N ASP A 216 11.83 -1.01 -1.55
CA ASP A 216 11.41 -0.50 -0.23
C ASP A 216 10.15 -1.23 0.31
N ASP A 217 9.36 -0.62 1.19
CA ASP A 217 8.21 -1.26 1.83
C ASP A 217 7.20 -1.77 0.77
N CYS A 218 6.79 -3.03 0.90
CA CYS A 218 5.74 -3.61 0.06
C CYS A 218 4.42 -2.85 0.23
N VAL A 219 4.04 -2.66 1.50
CA VAL A 219 2.94 -1.77 1.91
C VAL A 219 3.42 -1.01 3.14
N SER A 220 3.27 0.31 3.14
CA SER A 220 3.61 1.18 4.27
C SER A 220 2.38 1.97 4.74
N ILE A 221 2.16 2.02 6.06
CA ILE A 221 0.97 2.59 6.68
C ILE A 221 1.38 3.74 7.62
N GLY A 222 1.12 4.97 7.21
CA GLY A 222 1.39 6.21 7.94
C GLY A 222 0.25 6.63 8.88
N ASP A 223 0.42 7.81 9.48
CA ASP A 223 -0.48 8.39 10.48
C ASP A 223 -1.92 8.52 10.00
N GLY A 224 -2.87 8.44 10.93
CA GLY A 224 -4.30 8.59 10.66
C GLY A 224 -4.97 7.46 9.86
N SER A 225 -4.23 6.41 9.53
CA SER A 225 -4.78 5.27 8.78
C SER A 225 -5.65 4.37 9.66
N ARG A 226 -6.82 3.99 9.16
CA ARG A 226 -7.85 3.23 9.90
C ARG A 226 -8.41 2.10 9.04
N ASN A 227 -8.73 0.98 9.67
CA ASN A 227 -9.44 -0.14 9.02
C ASN A 227 -8.76 -0.57 7.70
N ILE A 228 -7.49 -0.94 7.79
CA ILE A 228 -6.68 -1.38 6.64
C ILE A 228 -6.64 -2.90 6.64
N ASN A 229 -7.05 -3.51 5.54
CA ASN A 229 -7.03 -4.95 5.33
C ASN A 229 -6.10 -5.31 4.17
N ILE A 230 -5.09 -6.14 4.46
CA ILE A 230 -4.09 -6.61 3.50
C ILE A 230 -4.18 -8.13 3.48
N GLN A 231 -4.67 -8.70 2.38
CA GLN A 231 -4.96 -10.13 2.32
C GLN A 231 -4.47 -10.78 1.02
N ARG A 232 -3.85 -11.97 1.11
CA ARG A 232 -3.37 -12.70 -0.09
C ARG A 232 -2.40 -11.85 -0.93
N VAL A 233 -1.49 -11.15 -0.26
CA VAL A 233 -0.45 -10.34 -0.92
C VAL A 233 0.87 -11.09 -0.94
N ASN A 234 1.49 -11.13 -2.11
CA ASN A 234 2.87 -11.61 -2.27
C ASN A 234 3.81 -10.40 -2.31
N CYS A 235 4.65 -10.27 -1.29
CA CYS A 235 5.69 -9.25 -1.23
C CYS A 235 7.05 -9.88 -1.48
N GLY A 236 7.88 -9.27 -2.30
CA GLY A 236 9.28 -9.69 -2.36
C GLY A 236 9.93 -9.66 -3.74
N PRO A 237 11.10 -9.04 -3.88
CA PRO A 237 11.92 -8.39 -2.83
C PRO A 237 11.33 -7.06 -2.30
N GLY A 238 11.94 -6.49 -1.25
CA GLY A 238 11.54 -5.21 -0.62
C GLY A 238 11.76 -5.18 0.90
N HIS A 239 11.14 -4.24 1.62
CA HIS A 239 11.27 -4.06 3.08
C HIS A 239 10.13 -4.67 3.91
N GLY A 240 9.17 -5.35 3.28
CA GLY A 240 8.06 -6.03 3.95
C GLY A 240 6.82 -5.16 4.13
N ILE A 241 5.93 -5.53 5.05
CA ILE A 241 4.70 -4.78 5.36
C ILE A 241 4.93 -4.01 6.65
N SER A 242 4.86 -2.68 6.57
CA SER A 242 5.27 -1.79 7.66
C SER A 242 4.16 -0.86 8.13
N VAL A 243 3.89 -0.84 9.43
CA VAL A 243 3.19 0.25 10.10
C VAL A 243 4.22 1.28 10.57
N GLY A 244 4.03 2.53 10.15
CA GLY A 244 4.90 3.66 10.42
C GLY A 244 5.85 4.01 9.27
N SER A 245 6.83 4.88 9.50
CA SER A 245 7.27 5.31 10.83
C SER A 245 6.32 6.32 11.48
N LEU A 246 5.95 6.07 12.74
CA LEU A 246 5.09 6.96 13.55
C LEU A 246 5.90 7.71 14.60
N GLY A 247 5.38 8.81 15.12
CA GLY A 247 5.95 9.63 16.18
C GLY A 247 7.05 10.58 15.72
N ARG A 248 7.13 10.91 14.42
CA ARG A 248 8.09 11.89 13.90
C ARG A 248 7.55 13.32 14.01
N TYR A 249 6.25 13.51 13.84
CA TYR A 249 5.60 14.81 13.77
C TYR A 249 4.66 15.06 14.96
N PRO A 250 4.47 16.33 15.40
CA PRO A 250 3.68 16.65 16.60
C PRO A 250 2.18 16.40 16.46
N ASN A 251 1.65 16.35 15.25
CA ASN A 251 0.21 16.28 14.97
C ASN A 251 -0.15 15.00 14.19
N GLU A 252 0.51 13.88 14.51
CA GLU A 252 0.16 12.59 13.90
C GLU A 252 -1.15 12.06 14.48
N GLU A 253 -2.01 11.59 13.59
CA GLU A 253 -3.27 10.96 13.97
C GLU A 253 -3.09 9.47 14.33
N PRO A 254 -3.96 8.90 15.19
CA PRO A 254 -3.93 7.48 15.53
C PRO A 254 -3.97 6.54 14.32
N VAL A 255 -3.19 5.46 14.38
CA VAL A 255 -3.32 4.32 13.47
C VAL A 255 -4.11 3.20 14.18
N VAL A 256 -5.20 2.71 13.58
CA VAL A 256 -6.05 1.71 14.23
C VAL A 256 -6.68 0.71 13.26
N GLY A 257 -6.74 -0.56 13.64
CA GLY A 257 -7.47 -1.58 12.89
C GLY A 257 -6.72 -1.99 11.64
N ILE A 258 -5.53 -2.58 11.81
CA ILE A 258 -4.71 -3.10 10.72
C ILE A 258 -4.79 -4.61 10.75
N THR A 259 -5.21 -5.23 9.66
CA THR A 259 -5.23 -6.69 9.49
C THR A 259 -4.37 -7.08 8.31
N VAL A 260 -3.38 -7.94 8.54
CA VAL A 260 -2.53 -8.54 7.51
C VAL A 260 -2.71 -10.05 7.58
N ARG A 261 -3.27 -10.65 6.54
CA ARG A 261 -3.63 -12.07 6.55
C ARG A 261 -3.28 -12.83 5.28
N ASN A 262 -2.87 -14.09 5.40
CA ASN A 262 -2.65 -14.98 4.25
C ASN A 262 -1.62 -14.42 3.25
N CYS A 263 -0.58 -13.75 3.74
CA CYS A 263 0.44 -13.13 2.90
C CYS A 263 1.70 -14.00 2.81
N THR A 264 2.45 -13.84 1.72
CA THR A 264 3.77 -14.46 1.56
C THR A 264 4.81 -13.39 1.34
N LEU A 265 5.87 -13.40 2.16
CA LEU A 265 6.98 -12.47 2.05
C LEU A 265 8.24 -13.25 1.66
N THR A 266 8.87 -12.86 0.55
CA THR A 266 10.00 -13.58 -0.04
C THR A 266 11.18 -12.66 -0.28
N ASN A 267 12.37 -12.99 0.24
CA ASN A 267 13.58 -12.18 0.07
C ASN A 267 13.38 -10.71 0.44
N THR A 268 12.58 -10.44 1.47
CA THR A 268 12.39 -9.08 2.00
C THR A 268 13.34 -8.83 3.17
N MET A 269 13.76 -7.59 3.34
CA MET A 269 14.60 -7.17 4.47
C MET A 269 13.87 -7.38 5.82
N ASN A 270 12.56 -7.17 5.85
CA ASN A 270 11.73 -7.41 7.03
C ASN A 270 10.45 -8.14 6.60
N GLY A 271 9.79 -8.79 7.55
CA GLY A 271 8.50 -9.39 7.35
C GLY A 271 7.39 -8.38 7.66
N VAL A 272 6.74 -8.55 8.81
CA VAL A 272 5.77 -7.59 9.35
C VAL A 272 6.42 -6.73 10.42
N ARG A 273 6.25 -5.41 10.30
CA ARG A 273 7.00 -4.43 11.09
C ARG A 273 6.12 -3.30 11.60
N VAL A 274 6.28 -2.93 12.87
CA VAL A 274 5.77 -1.68 13.45
C VAL A 274 6.98 -0.83 13.86
N LYS A 275 7.11 0.37 13.31
CA LYS A 275 8.28 1.26 13.53
C LYS A 275 7.84 2.63 14.08
N THR A 276 8.42 3.05 15.19
CA THR A 276 8.15 4.38 15.78
C THR A 276 9.43 5.10 16.13
N TRP A 277 9.45 6.42 15.90
CA TRP A 277 10.59 7.27 16.22
C TRP A 277 10.75 7.42 17.74
N PRO A 278 11.98 7.32 18.27
CA PRO A 278 12.31 7.84 19.58
C PRO A 278 12.30 9.38 19.54
N ALA A 279 12.37 10.03 20.70
CA ALA A 279 12.29 11.48 20.84
C ALA A 279 11.03 12.09 20.17
N SER A 280 9.90 11.37 20.25
CA SER A 280 8.66 11.82 19.63
C SER A 280 8.24 13.19 20.17
N PRO A 281 7.87 14.16 19.31
CA PRO A 281 7.55 15.52 19.75
C PRO A 281 6.21 15.61 20.50
N ALA A 282 5.32 14.62 20.34
CA ALA A 282 4.05 14.51 21.03
C ALA A 282 3.68 13.02 21.24
N PRO A 283 2.80 12.70 22.20
CA PRO A 283 2.21 11.37 22.32
C PRO A 283 1.42 10.98 21.05
N GLY A 284 1.50 9.70 20.67
CA GLY A 284 0.75 9.12 19.55
C GLY A 284 0.22 7.73 19.90
N THR A 285 -0.60 7.13 19.03
CA THR A 285 -1.16 5.79 19.28
C THR A 285 -1.20 4.93 18.02
N ALA A 286 -0.90 3.64 18.18
CA ALA A 286 -1.09 2.60 17.18
C ALA A 286 -1.70 1.37 17.85
N SER A 287 -2.88 0.92 17.42
CA SER A 287 -3.59 -0.18 18.08
C SER A 287 -4.42 -1.05 17.17
N GLU A 288 -4.87 -2.21 17.68
CA GLU A 288 -5.68 -3.19 16.94
C GLU A 288 -4.97 -3.61 15.64
N MET A 289 -3.78 -4.19 15.79
CA MET A 289 -2.94 -4.62 14.68
C MET A 289 -2.73 -6.12 14.71
N HIS A 290 -3.22 -6.82 13.69
CA HIS A 290 -3.27 -8.27 13.66
C HIS A 290 -2.57 -8.80 12.41
N PHE A 291 -1.54 -9.62 12.60
CA PHE A 291 -0.74 -10.24 11.56
C PHE A 291 -0.90 -11.76 11.67
N GLU A 292 -1.62 -12.38 10.73
CA GLU A 292 -1.99 -13.80 10.82
C GLU A 292 -1.78 -14.59 9.53
N ASP A 293 -1.49 -15.88 9.66
CA ASP A 293 -1.38 -16.81 8.52
C ASP A 293 -0.32 -16.35 7.48
N ILE A 294 0.89 -16.01 7.93
CA ILE A 294 1.94 -15.42 7.07
C ILE A 294 3.06 -16.43 6.81
N ILE A 295 3.47 -16.54 5.54
CA ILE A 295 4.61 -17.34 5.11
C ILE A 295 5.81 -16.43 4.88
N MET A 296 6.93 -16.76 5.52
CA MET A 296 8.21 -16.08 5.38
C MET A 296 9.18 -16.97 4.59
N ASN A 297 9.72 -16.47 3.50
CA ASN A 297 10.72 -17.16 2.68
C ASN A 297 11.99 -16.32 2.62
N ASN A 298 13.02 -16.71 3.36
CA ASN A 298 14.32 -16.04 3.37
C ASN A 298 14.22 -14.54 3.74
N VAL A 299 13.46 -14.24 4.79
CA VAL A 299 13.17 -12.86 5.24
C VAL A 299 14.15 -12.41 6.32
N GLY A 300 14.70 -11.20 6.23
CA GLY A 300 15.71 -10.68 7.16
C GLY A 300 15.23 -10.61 8.61
N ASN A 301 14.32 -9.70 8.91
CA ASN A 301 13.67 -9.57 10.23
C ASN A 301 12.17 -9.91 10.10
N PRO A 302 11.76 -11.18 10.19
CA PRO A 302 10.38 -11.61 10.00
C PRO A 302 9.33 -10.87 10.83
N ILE A 303 9.56 -10.70 12.14
CA ILE A 303 8.58 -10.08 13.04
C ILE A 303 9.26 -8.96 13.82
N LEU A 304 8.71 -7.73 13.71
CA LEU A 304 9.32 -6.55 14.28
C LEU A 304 8.33 -5.59 14.96
N ILE A 305 8.59 -5.24 16.22
CA ILE A 305 8.21 -3.96 16.82
C ILE A 305 9.51 -3.23 17.16
N ASP A 306 9.69 -2.03 16.62
CA ASP A 306 10.89 -1.22 16.80
C ASP A 306 10.53 0.22 17.16
N GLN A 307 10.50 0.51 18.46
CA GLN A 307 10.31 1.86 18.98
C GLN A 307 11.63 2.66 19.14
N GLU A 308 12.73 2.13 18.62
CA GLU A 308 14.05 2.76 18.55
C GLU A 308 14.43 3.09 17.09
N TYR A 309 13.44 3.17 16.19
CA TYR A 309 13.65 3.39 14.77
C TYR A 309 14.27 4.76 14.48
N CYS A 310 15.54 4.75 14.11
CA CYS A 310 16.38 5.95 13.91
C CYS A 310 17.13 5.92 12.58
N PRO A 311 16.44 6.00 11.43
CA PRO A 311 17.11 5.95 10.14
C PRO A 311 18.10 7.10 10.01
N TYR A 312 19.28 6.79 9.45
CA TYR A 312 20.39 7.71 9.22
C TYR A 312 20.91 8.43 10.49
N ASN A 313 20.65 7.89 11.69
CA ASN A 313 21.04 8.49 12.97
C ASN A 313 20.55 9.94 13.15
N GLN A 314 19.45 10.33 12.50
CA GLN A 314 18.85 11.66 12.60
C GLN A 314 17.95 11.83 13.84
N CYS A 315 18.22 11.08 14.90
CA CYS A 315 17.42 11.09 16.12
C CYS A 315 18.28 10.77 17.36
N THR A 316 17.70 10.86 18.56
CA THR A 316 18.37 10.48 19.81
C THR A 316 17.67 9.31 20.49
N LEU A 317 18.40 8.21 20.71
CA LEU A 317 17.90 7.05 21.45
C LEU A 317 17.81 7.30 22.97
N LYS A 318 18.33 8.43 23.46
CA LYS A 318 18.28 8.79 24.89
C LYS A 318 16.86 9.14 25.35
N VAL A 319 16.00 9.59 24.43
CA VAL A 319 14.61 9.95 24.72
C VAL A 319 13.72 8.87 24.10
N PRO A 320 13.02 8.05 24.88
CA PRO A 320 12.16 6.99 24.35
C PRO A 320 11.01 7.54 23.49
N SER A 321 10.44 6.68 22.64
CA SER A 321 9.23 7.02 21.87
C SER A 321 8.03 7.29 22.79
N LEU A 322 7.18 8.26 22.40
CA LEU A 322 5.91 8.53 23.07
C LEU A 322 4.70 7.91 22.36
N VAL A 323 4.94 7.09 21.32
CA VAL A 323 3.87 6.35 20.64
C VAL A 323 3.46 5.15 21.49
N LYS A 324 2.19 5.11 21.91
CA LYS A 324 1.63 3.96 22.60
C LYS A 324 1.21 2.89 21.59
N ILE A 325 1.81 1.70 21.70
CA ILE A 325 1.43 0.52 20.92
C ILE A 325 0.61 -0.42 21.82
N SER A 326 -0.58 -0.81 21.38
CA SER A 326 -1.42 -1.74 22.15
C SER A 326 -2.30 -2.65 21.30
N ASN A 327 -2.67 -3.82 21.84
CA ASN A 327 -3.56 -4.79 21.18
C ASN A 327 -3.00 -5.20 19.82
N VAL A 328 -1.86 -5.90 19.87
CA VAL A 328 -1.13 -6.37 18.68
C VAL A 328 -1.02 -7.88 18.75
N SER A 329 -1.34 -8.58 17.66
CA SER A 329 -1.17 -10.04 17.60
C SER A 329 -0.33 -10.46 16.39
N PHE A 330 0.62 -11.35 16.63
CA PHE A 330 1.34 -12.11 15.60
C PHE A 330 0.94 -13.57 15.75
N ASN A 331 0.30 -14.16 14.75
CA ASN A 331 -0.25 -15.50 14.86
C ASN A 331 0.00 -16.36 13.61
N ASN A 332 0.35 -17.63 13.78
CA ASN A 332 0.57 -18.57 12.67
C ASN A 332 1.53 -18.03 11.59
N ILE A 333 2.72 -17.59 12.02
CA ILE A 333 3.77 -17.07 11.12
C ILE A 333 4.89 -18.10 11.01
N ARG A 334 5.15 -18.57 9.79
CA ARG A 334 6.04 -19.73 9.55
C ARG A 334 6.98 -19.56 8.37
N GLY A 335 8.07 -20.31 8.37
CA GLY A 335 8.99 -20.45 7.24
C GLY A 335 10.45 -20.20 7.61
N THR A 336 11.17 -19.41 6.81
CA THR A 336 12.61 -19.19 6.93
C THR A 336 12.97 -17.71 7.11
N SER A 337 13.86 -17.48 8.06
CA SER A 337 14.54 -16.21 8.28
C SER A 337 15.91 -16.23 7.61
N SER A 338 16.35 -15.11 7.05
CA SER A 338 17.71 -14.91 6.55
C SER A 338 18.64 -14.27 7.59
N SER A 339 18.09 -13.82 8.73
CA SER A 339 18.88 -13.41 9.90
C SER A 339 18.59 -14.27 11.13
N GLN A 340 19.54 -14.28 12.07
CA GLN A 340 19.36 -15.00 13.33
C GLN A 340 18.23 -14.42 14.18
N LEU A 341 18.13 -13.09 14.25
CA LEU A 341 17.12 -12.44 15.06
C LEU A 341 15.78 -12.41 14.31
N ALA A 342 15.00 -13.48 14.46
CA ALA A 342 13.77 -13.64 13.70
C ALA A 342 12.58 -12.85 14.29
N VAL A 343 12.57 -12.68 15.61
CA VAL A 343 11.52 -11.94 16.32
C VAL A 343 12.15 -10.88 17.21
N LYS A 344 11.92 -9.60 16.91
CA LYS A 344 12.41 -8.47 17.73
C LYS A 344 11.23 -7.59 18.15
N LEU A 345 10.97 -7.56 19.47
CA LEU A 345 9.89 -6.80 20.11
C LEU A 345 10.50 -5.77 21.07
N VAL A 346 10.93 -4.62 20.53
CA VAL A 346 11.57 -3.56 21.30
C VAL A 346 10.60 -2.39 21.45
N CYS A 347 10.05 -2.25 22.65
CA CYS A 347 9.11 -1.21 23.01
C CYS A 347 9.77 -0.08 23.80
N SER A 348 9.09 1.06 23.86
CA SER A 348 9.54 2.25 24.57
C SER A 348 9.57 1.99 26.08
N LYS A 349 10.64 2.44 26.74
CA LYS A 349 10.74 2.44 28.21
C LYS A 349 9.70 3.33 28.88
N SER A 350 9.38 4.47 28.24
CA SER A 350 8.41 5.45 28.76
C SER A 350 6.97 5.06 28.43
N THR A 351 6.76 4.32 27.34
CA THR A 351 5.44 3.87 26.90
C THR A 351 5.49 2.39 26.49
N PRO A 352 5.64 1.45 27.44
CA PRO A 352 5.70 0.01 27.16
C PRO A 352 4.52 -0.48 26.33
N CYS A 353 4.75 -1.42 25.41
CA CYS A 353 3.67 -2.01 24.64
C CYS A 353 2.70 -2.79 25.55
N GLN A 354 1.40 -2.72 25.25
CA GLN A 354 0.35 -3.36 26.04
C GLN A 354 -0.41 -4.40 25.21
N ASN A 355 -0.78 -5.53 25.82
CA ASN A 355 -1.58 -6.58 25.18
C ASN A 355 -1.01 -7.01 23.82
N VAL A 356 0.24 -7.48 23.84
CA VAL A 356 0.89 -8.06 22.66
C VAL A 356 0.84 -9.57 22.77
N GLU A 357 0.28 -10.23 21.77
CA GLU A 357 0.13 -11.68 21.70
C GLU A 357 1.01 -12.23 20.57
N VAL A 358 1.71 -13.33 20.85
CA VAL A 358 2.59 -14.01 19.90
C VAL A 358 2.27 -15.50 19.94
N GLY A 359 1.54 -15.97 18.95
CA GLY A 359 1.02 -17.33 18.87
C GLY A 359 1.55 -18.08 17.64
N ASP A 360 1.81 -19.38 17.80
CA ASP A 360 2.09 -20.29 16.68
C ASP A 360 3.16 -19.78 15.70
N ILE A 361 4.34 -19.47 16.21
CA ILE A 361 5.49 -19.01 15.43
C ILE A 361 6.42 -20.20 15.10
N ASP A 362 6.77 -20.35 13.83
CA ASP A 362 7.69 -21.38 13.34
C ASP A 362 8.64 -20.88 12.26
N LEU A 363 9.65 -20.13 12.69
CA LEU A 363 10.67 -19.50 11.87
C LEU A 363 12.02 -20.16 12.09
N THR A 364 12.56 -20.74 11.03
CA THR A 364 13.86 -21.40 11.04
C THR A 364 14.93 -20.47 10.48
N TYR A 365 16.14 -20.56 11.03
CA TYR A 365 17.34 -19.92 10.49
C TYR A 365 18.47 -20.95 10.51
N SER A 366 19.16 -21.10 9.39
CA SER A 366 20.20 -22.12 9.17
C SER A 366 21.60 -21.53 8.95
N GLY A 367 21.78 -20.25 9.27
CA GLY A 367 23.08 -19.57 9.10
C GLY A 367 24.06 -19.82 10.25
N PRO A 368 25.27 -19.25 10.17
CA PRO A 368 26.40 -19.58 11.06
C PRO A 368 26.21 -19.18 12.53
N GLY A 369 25.20 -18.37 12.85
CA GLY A 369 24.90 -17.94 14.23
C GLY A 369 24.20 -18.99 15.10
N GLY A 370 23.77 -20.12 14.52
CA GLY A 370 22.89 -21.09 15.20
C GLY A 370 21.42 -20.83 14.88
N PRO A 371 20.47 -21.41 15.63
CA PRO A 371 19.04 -21.28 15.35
C PRO A 371 18.54 -19.85 15.50
N ALA A 372 17.33 -19.60 14.98
CA ALA A 372 16.63 -18.33 15.11
C ALA A 372 16.44 -17.94 16.60
N THR A 373 16.38 -16.64 16.88
CA THR A 373 16.24 -16.09 18.24
C THR A 373 15.13 -15.04 18.35
N THR A 374 14.71 -14.81 19.59
CA THR A 374 13.75 -13.77 19.97
C THR A 374 14.37 -12.76 20.93
N LEU A 375 14.13 -11.47 20.69
CA LEU A 375 14.50 -10.36 21.58
C LEU A 375 13.24 -9.61 22.03
N CYS A 376 13.14 -9.36 23.34
CA CYS A 376 12.11 -8.51 23.93
C CYS A 376 12.73 -7.41 24.78
N SER A 377 12.15 -6.20 24.74
CA SER A 377 12.53 -5.08 25.61
C SER A 377 11.29 -4.23 25.93
N ASN A 378 11.10 -3.93 27.21
CA ASN A 378 9.96 -3.12 27.74
C ASN A 378 8.58 -3.63 27.29
N ILE A 379 8.42 -4.95 27.27
CA ILE A 379 7.20 -5.61 26.85
C ILE A 379 7.05 -6.92 27.64
N LYS A 380 5.80 -7.32 27.88
CA LYS A 380 5.44 -8.64 28.45
C LYS A 380 4.45 -9.32 27.50
N PRO A 381 4.93 -9.92 26.40
CA PRO A 381 4.03 -10.57 25.44
C PRO A 381 3.39 -11.82 26.05
N THR A 382 2.17 -12.11 25.66
CA THR A 382 1.54 -13.42 25.91
C THR A 382 1.93 -14.36 24.78
N PHE A 383 2.66 -15.43 25.11
CA PHE A 383 3.05 -16.45 24.15
C PHE A 383 2.09 -17.64 24.20
N THR A 384 1.64 -18.12 23.04
CA THR A 384 0.72 -19.27 22.94
C THR A 384 1.16 -20.23 21.84
N GLY A 385 0.76 -21.51 21.95
CA GLY A 385 1.03 -22.50 20.90
C GLY A 385 2.52 -22.75 20.64
N LYS A 386 2.86 -23.06 19.38
CA LYS A 386 4.25 -23.35 18.99
C LYS A 386 5.12 -22.08 19.03
N GLN A 387 6.33 -22.17 19.57
CA GLN A 387 7.29 -21.07 19.63
C GLN A 387 8.67 -21.54 19.16
N ASN A 388 8.93 -21.35 17.87
CA ASN A 388 10.23 -21.47 17.24
C ASN A 388 10.45 -20.20 16.41
N PRO A 389 11.35 -19.28 16.77
CA PRO A 389 12.35 -19.35 17.84
C PRO A 389 11.80 -19.42 19.28
N PRO A 390 12.61 -19.83 20.28
CA PRO A 390 12.23 -19.80 21.68
C PRO A 390 11.84 -18.40 22.16
N THR A 391 10.84 -18.33 23.04
CA THR A 391 10.35 -17.07 23.62
C THR A 391 11.46 -16.28 24.30
N CYS A 392 11.32 -14.95 24.39
CA CYS A 392 12.25 -14.16 25.18
C CYS A 392 12.24 -14.58 26.66
N VAL A 393 13.43 -14.72 27.23
CA VAL A 393 13.58 -14.94 28.67
C VAL A 393 13.24 -13.62 29.34
N ASN A 394 12.26 -13.62 30.25
CA ASN A 394 12.10 -12.51 31.18
C ASN A 394 13.42 -12.39 31.94
N SER A 395 14.30 -11.47 31.55
CA SER A 395 15.35 -11.03 32.44
C SER A 395 14.63 -10.48 33.66
N ALA A 396 14.64 -11.25 34.74
CA ALA A 396 14.26 -10.78 36.05
C ALA A 396 14.89 -9.40 36.21
N GLN A 397 14.05 -8.40 36.48
CA GLN A 397 14.49 -7.04 36.77
C GLN A 397 15.68 -7.14 37.71
N SER A 398 16.88 -6.85 37.20
CA SER A 398 18.03 -6.59 38.05
C SER A 398 17.65 -5.34 38.84
N SER A 399 17.31 -5.60 40.10
CA SER A 399 17.04 -4.70 41.21
C SER A 399 17.83 -3.41 41.21
#